data_AF-A0A1F8NXM7-F1
#
_entry.id   AF-A0A1F8NXM7-F1
#
_cell.length_a   1.000
_cell.length_b   1.000
_cell.length_c   1.000
_cell.angle_alpha   90.00
_cell.angle_beta   90.00
_cell.angle_gamma   90.00
#
_symmetry.space_group_name_H-M   'P 1'
#
loop_
_entity.id
_entity.type
_entity.pdbx_description
1 polymer ?
#
loop_
_entity_poly.entity_id
_entity_poly.type
_entity_poly.pdbx_seq_one_letter_code
_entity_poly.pdbx_strand_id
1 'polypeptide(L)'
;MGNNNDELERLKHLRDQQLRARDPHKKQQQLQYNISRRYRESREPFNLKKMWREVEHKWRGLILGGFFGFVLLVALPHFVDSEWTELIGFGALLFLMLIGAAIGQAADARDELRDLIHKR
;
A
#
# COMPACT_ATOMS: atom_id res chain seq x y z
N MET A 1 12.43 -48.78 -41.85
CA MET A 1 13.42 -48.63 -40.76
C MET A 1 13.34 -47.28 -40.02
N GLY A 2 12.54 -46.28 -40.46
CA GLY A 2 12.38 -45.00 -39.75
C GLY A 2 11.55 -45.04 -38.46
N ASN A 3 10.45 -45.80 -38.42
CA ASN A 3 9.51 -45.81 -37.26
C ASN A 3 10.15 -46.18 -35.91
N ASN A 4 11.15 -47.06 -35.87
CA ASN A 4 11.73 -47.51 -34.61
C ASN A 4 12.56 -46.41 -33.92
N ASN A 5 13.17 -45.50 -34.70
CA ASN A 5 14.01 -44.44 -34.14
C ASN A 5 13.14 -43.32 -33.54
N ASP A 6 12.05 -42.96 -34.23
CA ASP A 6 11.09 -41.96 -33.73
C ASP A 6 10.39 -42.45 -32.45
N GLU A 7 10.09 -43.75 -32.38
CA GLU A 7 9.47 -44.37 -31.21
C GLU A 7 10.45 -44.44 -30.02
N LEU A 8 11.73 -44.69 -30.26
CA LEU A 8 12.78 -44.63 -29.23
C LEU A 8 12.98 -43.20 -28.70
N GLU A 9 12.96 -42.18 -29.55
CA GLU A 9 13.05 -40.78 -29.13
C GLU A 9 11.84 -40.38 -28.28
N ARG A 10 10.63 -40.77 -28.70
CA ARG A 10 9.40 -40.54 -27.93
C ARG A 10 9.45 -41.19 -26.54
N LEU A 11 9.94 -42.43 -26.45
CA LEU A 11 10.07 -43.15 -25.18
C LEU A 11 11.14 -42.52 -24.27
N LYS A 12 12.26 -42.08 -24.84
CA LYS A 12 13.30 -41.34 -24.12
C LYS A 12 12.74 -40.03 -23.54
N HIS A 13 11.93 -39.33 -24.31
CA HIS A 13 11.32 -38.07 -23.88
C HIS A 13 10.32 -38.27 -22.74
N LEU A 14 9.48 -39.31 -22.81
CA LEU A 14 8.56 -39.70 -21.73
C LEU A 14 9.30 -40.08 -20.44
N ARG A 15 10.40 -40.82 -20.55
CA ARG A 15 11.24 -41.20 -19.40
C ARG A 15 11.83 -39.98 -18.71
N ASP A 16 12.37 -39.03 -19.47
CA ASP A 16 12.93 -37.79 -18.92
C ASP A 16 11.87 -36.93 -18.23
N GLN A 17 10.64 -36.90 -18.76
CA GLN A 17 9.52 -36.21 -18.11
C GLN A 17 9.16 -36.86 -16.76
N GLN A 18 9.13 -38.20 -16.69
CA GLN A 18 8.86 -38.92 -15.44
C GLN A 18 9.97 -38.73 -14.40
N LEU A 19 11.24 -38.73 -14.83
CA LEU A 19 12.39 -38.47 -13.96
C LEU A 19 12.34 -37.03 -13.41
N ARG A 20 12.03 -36.05 -14.27
CA ARG A 20 11.86 -34.64 -13.84
C ARG A 20 10.68 -34.44 -12.90
N ALA A 21 9.60 -35.21 -13.06
CA ALA A 21 8.41 -35.14 -12.20
C ALA A 21 8.65 -35.80 -10.83
N ARG A 22 9.51 -36.82 -10.77
CA ARG A 22 9.88 -37.51 -9.53
C ARG A 22 11.00 -36.83 -8.74
N ASP A 23 11.66 -35.83 -9.30
CA ASP A 23 12.79 -35.16 -8.64
C ASP A 23 12.30 -34.33 -7.43
N PRO A 24 12.60 -34.77 -6.18
CA PRO A 24 12.16 -34.07 -4.97
C PRO A 24 12.84 -32.71 -4.80
N HIS A 25 14.01 -32.48 -5.44
CA HIS A 25 14.76 -31.24 -5.28
C HIS A 25 14.08 -30.04 -5.92
N LYS A 26 13.36 -30.22 -7.02
CA LYS A 26 12.59 -29.12 -7.65
C LYS A 26 11.49 -28.59 -6.74
N LYS A 27 10.82 -29.50 -6.03
CA LYS A 27 9.78 -29.13 -5.05
C LYS A 27 10.39 -28.39 -3.88
N GLN A 28 11.54 -28.84 -3.37
CA GLN A 28 12.28 -28.14 -2.31
C GLN A 28 12.76 -26.76 -2.75
N GLN A 29 13.28 -26.60 -3.96
CA GLN A 29 13.70 -25.30 -4.51
C GLN A 29 12.53 -24.33 -4.65
N GLN A 30 11.37 -24.79 -5.14
CA GLN A 30 10.16 -23.96 -5.19
C GLN A 30 9.67 -23.56 -3.80
N LEU A 31 9.74 -24.48 -2.83
CA LEU A 31 9.36 -24.19 -1.45
C LEU A 31 10.30 -23.15 -0.82
N GLN A 32 11.62 -23.31 -0.99
CA GLN A 32 12.63 -22.36 -0.54
C GLN A 32 12.44 -21.00 -1.20
N TYR A 33 12.21 -20.96 -2.52
CA TYR A 33 11.91 -19.72 -3.24
C TYR A 33 10.70 -18.99 -2.67
N ASN A 34 9.60 -19.71 -2.40
CA ASN A 34 8.39 -19.13 -1.82
C ASN A 34 8.62 -18.64 -0.38
N ILE A 35 9.39 -19.38 0.42
CA ILE A 35 9.76 -18.98 1.79
C ILE A 35 10.62 -17.72 1.74
N SER A 36 11.66 -17.68 0.90
CA SER A 36 12.55 -16.54 0.75
C SER A 36 11.81 -15.30 0.25
N ARG A 37 10.87 -15.45 -0.70
CA ARG A 37 10.03 -14.35 -1.17
C ARG A 37 9.16 -13.79 -0.06
N ARG A 38 8.45 -14.65 0.69
CA ARG A 38 7.64 -14.23 1.85
C ARG A 38 8.48 -13.56 2.93
N TYR A 39 9.68 -14.09 3.20
CA TYR A 39 10.60 -13.51 4.17
C TYR A 39 11.14 -12.14 3.74
N ARG A 40 11.28 -11.91 2.42
CA ARG A 40 11.74 -10.62 1.89
C ARG A 40 10.62 -9.59 1.89
N GLU A 41 9.40 -10.00 1.58
CA GLU A 41 8.19 -9.17 1.69
C GLU A 41 7.91 -8.80 3.15
N SER A 42 8.14 -9.70 4.12
CA SER A 42 7.96 -9.41 5.55
C SER A 42 9.12 -8.65 6.21
N ARG A 43 10.32 -8.67 5.60
CA ARG A 43 11.51 -7.93 6.05
C ARG A 43 11.72 -6.62 5.30
N GLU A 44 10.79 -6.18 4.45
CA GLU A 44 10.88 -4.81 3.94
C GLU A 44 10.93 -3.86 5.15
N PRO A 45 11.99 -3.03 5.28
CA PRO A 45 12.14 -2.18 6.43
C PRO A 45 10.92 -1.29 6.53
N PHE A 46 10.33 -1.23 7.74
CA PHE A 46 9.21 -0.34 8.07
C PHE A 46 9.56 1.09 7.63
N ASN A 47 9.10 1.45 6.45
CA ASN A 47 9.41 2.73 5.84
C ASN A 47 8.24 3.67 6.15
N LEU A 48 8.44 4.57 7.12
CA LEU A 48 7.44 5.56 7.52
C LEU A 48 6.89 6.35 6.32
N LYS A 49 7.72 6.58 5.29
CA LYS A 49 7.28 7.23 4.04
C LYS A 49 6.30 6.37 3.24
N LYS A 50 6.51 5.05 3.23
CA LYS A 50 5.62 4.08 2.55
C LYS A 50 4.30 3.96 3.31
N MET A 51 4.36 3.89 4.64
CA MET A 51 3.19 3.91 5.52
C MET A 51 2.39 5.20 5.33
N TRP A 52 3.05 6.36 5.31
CA TRP A 52 2.37 7.63 5.04
C TRP A 52 1.69 7.65 3.68
N ARG A 53 2.28 7.00 2.67
CA ARG A 53 1.72 6.86 1.32
C ARG A 53 0.55 5.87 1.21
N GLU A 54 0.48 4.88 2.10
CA GLU A 54 -0.61 3.89 2.18
C GLU A 54 -1.81 4.40 2.97
N VAL A 55 -1.64 5.38 3.85
CA VAL A 55 -2.73 6.02 4.58
C VAL A 55 -3.63 6.80 3.63
N GLU A 56 -4.95 6.59 3.71
CA GLU A 56 -5.96 7.28 2.89
C GLU A 56 -5.83 8.81 2.99
N HIS A 57 -6.14 9.51 1.91
CA HIS A 57 -5.98 10.96 1.85
C HIS A 57 -6.89 11.68 2.85
N LYS A 58 -8.04 11.10 3.21
CA LYS A 58 -8.91 11.58 4.29
C LYS A 58 -8.17 11.76 5.62
N TRP A 59 -7.38 10.77 6.04
CA TRP A 59 -6.63 10.83 7.30
C TRP A 59 -5.49 11.84 7.23
N ARG A 60 -4.78 11.92 6.09
CA ARG A 60 -3.77 12.96 5.89
C ARG A 60 -4.37 14.35 5.98
N GLY A 61 -5.53 14.55 5.33
CA GLY A 61 -6.26 15.80 5.34
C GLY A 61 -6.71 16.20 6.74
N LEU A 62 -7.23 15.24 7.53
CA LEU A 62 -7.61 15.48 8.93
C LEU A 62 -6.40 15.86 9.79
N ILE A 63 -5.28 15.14 9.66
CA ILE A 63 -4.05 15.44 10.41
C ILE A 63 -3.49 16.82 10.04
N LEU A 64 -3.45 17.15 8.76
CA LEU A 64 -3.02 18.48 8.28
C LEU A 64 -3.95 19.59 8.79
N GLY A 65 -5.27 19.41 8.64
CA GLY A 65 -6.27 20.36 9.13
C GLY A 65 -6.20 20.55 10.65
N GLY A 66 -6.05 19.46 11.40
CA GLY A 66 -5.88 19.49 12.85
C GLY A 66 -4.56 20.13 13.28
N PHE A 67 -3.47 19.89 12.56
CA PHE A 67 -2.19 20.54 12.81
C PHE A 67 -2.27 22.06 12.62
N PHE A 68 -2.84 22.52 11.51
CA PHE A 68 -3.06 23.96 11.29
C PHE A 68 -4.01 24.56 12.33
N GLY A 69 -5.09 23.85 12.65
CA GLY A 69 -6.02 24.25 13.70
C GLY A 69 -5.37 24.37 15.07
N PHE A 70 -4.48 23.44 15.41
CA PHE A 70 -3.75 23.44 16.67
C PHE A 70 -2.74 24.58 16.74
N VAL A 71 -1.98 24.80 15.67
CA VAL A 71 -1.07 25.94 15.57
C VAL A 71 -1.85 27.25 15.76
N LEU A 72 -3.02 27.37 15.14
CA LEU A 72 -3.86 28.55 15.28
C LEU A 72 -4.37 28.70 16.71
N LEU A 73 -4.85 27.63 17.34
CA LEU A 73 -5.29 27.64 18.74
C LEU A 73 -4.20 28.10 19.72
N VAL A 74 -2.95 27.68 19.50
CA VAL A 74 -1.80 28.08 20.35
C VAL A 74 -1.29 29.48 20.01
N ALA A 75 -1.27 29.85 18.73
CA ALA A 75 -0.73 31.14 18.29
C ALA A 75 -1.70 32.31 18.55
N LEU A 76 -3.01 32.12 18.36
CA LEU A 76 -4.03 33.17 18.49
C LEU A 76 -3.99 33.92 19.84
N PRO A 77 -3.88 33.26 21.02
CA PRO A 77 -3.80 33.96 22.31
C PRO A 77 -2.53 34.79 22.49
N HIS A 78 -1.46 34.53 21.71
CA HIS A 78 -0.27 35.40 21.76
C HIS A 78 -0.45 36.74 21.04
N PHE A 79 -1.46 36.86 20.16
CA PHE A 79 -1.71 38.08 19.39
C PHE A 79 -2.93 38.86 19.87
N VAL A 80 -3.89 38.18 20.52
CA VAL A 80 -5.16 38.77 20.94
C VAL A 80 -5.45 38.39 22.38
N ASP A 81 -5.26 39.35 23.29
CA ASP A 81 -5.69 39.26 24.69
C ASP A 81 -7.21 39.41 24.78
N SER A 82 -7.93 38.30 24.61
CA SER A 82 -9.37 38.22 24.80
C SER A 82 -9.74 36.85 25.37
N GLU A 83 -10.68 36.82 26.31
CA GLU A 83 -11.20 35.58 26.90
C GLU A 83 -11.89 34.68 25.85
N TRP A 84 -12.33 35.27 24.74
CA TRP A 84 -12.98 34.55 23.64
C TRP A 84 -11.99 33.85 22.70
N THR A 85 -10.69 34.16 22.81
CA THR A 85 -9.66 33.66 21.91
C THR A 85 -9.55 32.13 21.98
N GLU A 86 -9.71 31.54 23.17
CA GLU A 86 -9.71 30.07 23.34
C GLU A 86 -10.90 29.42 22.64
N LEU A 87 -12.10 29.99 22.78
CA LEU A 87 -13.32 29.47 22.16
C LEU A 87 -13.25 29.54 20.63
N ILE A 88 -12.77 30.67 20.10
CA ILE A 88 -12.55 30.87 18.67
C ILE A 88 -11.46 29.92 18.15
N GLY A 89 -10.38 29.73 18.91
CA GLY A 89 -9.31 28.78 18.59
C GLY A 89 -9.80 27.34 18.50
N PHE A 90 -10.62 26.91 19.45
CA PHE A 90 -11.26 25.58 19.43
C PHE A 90 -12.21 25.42 18.23
N GLY A 91 -13.01 26.45 17.94
CA GLY A 91 -13.90 26.47 16.78
C GLY A 91 -13.12 26.35 15.47
N ALA A 92 -12.05 27.13 15.32
CA ALA A 92 -11.16 27.09 14.16
C ALA A 92 -10.49 25.71 14.00
N LEU A 93 -10.08 25.07 15.10
CA LEU A 93 -9.48 23.74 15.09
C LEU A 93 -10.44 22.67 14.58
N LEU A 94 -11.68 22.64 15.08
CA LEU A 94 -12.69 21.70 14.60
C LEU A 94 -13.06 21.96 13.13
N PHE A 95 -13.20 23.24 12.77
CA PHE A 95 -13.52 23.64 11.41
C PHE A 95 -12.43 23.24 10.40
N LEU A 96 -11.16 23.51 10.72
CA LEU A 96 -10.03 23.15 9.87
C LEU A 96 -9.85 21.63 9.76
N MET A 97 -10.11 20.87 10.83
CA MET A 97 -10.15 19.41 10.75
C MET A 97 -11.21 18.90 9.79
N LEU A 98 -12.43 19.45 9.86
CA LEU A 98 -13.53 19.07 8.96
C LEU A 98 -13.22 19.40 7.50
N ILE A 99 -12.69 20.60 7.23
CA ILE A 99 -12.26 20.98 5.88
C ILE A 99 -11.15 20.05 5.39
N GLY A 100 -10.13 19.82 6.22
CA GLY A 100 -9.02 18.93 5.88
C GLY A 100 -9.51 17.52 5.54
N ALA A 101 -10.41 16.96 6.34
CA ALA A 101 -11.01 15.66 6.10
C ALA A 101 -11.85 15.63 4.80
N ALA A 102 -12.63 16.68 4.53
CA ALA A 102 -13.43 16.79 3.31
C ALA A 102 -12.57 16.86 2.05
N ILE A 103 -11.49 17.66 2.08
CA ILE A 103 -10.52 17.74 0.97
C ILE A 103 -9.84 16.38 0.77
N GLY A 104 -9.44 15.72 1.85
CA GLY A 104 -8.84 14.39 1.78
C GLY A 104 -9.79 13.36 1.17
N GLN A 105 -11.07 13.36 1.58
CA GLN A 105 -12.10 12.49 1.01
C GLN A 105 -12.35 12.77 -0.48
N ALA A 106 -12.34 14.05 -0.89
CA ALA A 106 -12.48 14.41 -2.30
C ALA A 106 -11.31 13.91 -3.16
N ALA A 107 -10.09 13.92 -2.61
CA ALA A 107 -8.92 13.35 -3.26
C ALA A 107 -9.03 11.82 -3.39
N ASP A 108 -9.45 11.12 -2.34
CA ASP A 108 -9.69 9.67 -2.39
C ASP A 108 -10.76 9.32 -3.44
N ALA A 109 -11.88 10.05 -3.47
CA ALA A 109 -12.94 9.83 -4.47
C ALA A 109 -12.46 10.09 -5.91
N ARG A 110 -11.59 11.08 -6.12
CA ARG A 110 -10.98 11.36 -7.43
C ARG A 110 -10.08 10.21 -7.88
N ASP A 111 -9.26 9.67 -6.98
CA ASP A 111 -8.34 8.58 -7.30
C ASP A 111 -9.12 7.28 -7.60
N GLU A 112 -10.18 6.99 -6.85
CA GLU A 112 -11.08 5.86 -7.12
C GLU A 112 -11.75 5.98 -8.50
N LEU A 113 -12.27 7.16 -8.84
CA LEU A 113 -12.85 7.43 -10.17
C LEU A 113 -11.81 7.26 -11.29
N ARG A 114 -10.57 7.70 -11.07
CA ARG A 114 -9.48 7.57 -12.05
C ARG A 114 -9.14 6.11 -12.33
N ASP A 115 -9.07 5.29 -11.28
CA ASP A 115 -8.78 3.85 -11.39
C ASP A 115 -9.89 3.12 -12.14
N LEU A 116 -11.16 3.48 -11.90
CA LEU A 116 -12.29 2.92 -12.64
C LEU A 116 -12.25 3.27 -14.14
N ILE A 117 -11.73 4.44 -14.50
CA ILE A 117 -11.62 4.89 -15.90
C ILE A 117 -10.46 4.21 -16.63
N HIS A 118 -9.30 4.01 -15.99
CA HIS A 118 -8.10 3.44 -16.63
C HIS A 118 -8.08 1.90 -16.68
N LYS A 119 -8.99 1.23 -15.98
CA LYS A 119 -9.10 -0.24 -15.98
C LYS A 119 -9.96 -0.79 -17.12
N ARG A 120 -10.39 0.08 -18.04
CA ARG A 120 -11.13 -0.26 -19.27
C ARG A 120 -10.21 -0.23 -20.48
#